data_AF-A0A1D9G2H9-F1
#
_entry.id   AF-A0A1D9G2H9-F1
#
_cell.length_a   1.000
_cell.length_b   1.000
_cell.length_c   1.000
_cell.angle_alpha   90.00
_cell.angle_beta   90.00
_cell.angle_gamma   90.00
#
_symmetry.space_group_name_H-M   'P 1'
#
loop_
_entity.id
_entity.type
_entity.pdbx_description
1 polymer ?
#
loop_
_entity_poly.entity_id
_entity_poly.type
_entity_poly.pdbx_seq_one_letter_code
_entity_poly.pdbx_strand_id
1 'polypeptide(L)'
;MVPSTNEIILSQTNTAECIKKPNRSIIEFSKGKSLEAIAFKRFRLSKKQKVEGSNKPIDVILPQQSFLYWNYWNRRGLEDAIKIVIACGIDSIVSRSYQAFGLNLTLEERDALIRENAELLYQAQRLKKDHYLAKEALAEPDILDDENWRLRQQIREMGGVPYDEQIGYTSNNPNEPF
;
A
#
# COMPACT_ATOMS: atom_id res chain seq x y z
N MET A 1 20.48 -20.04 -7.35
CA MET A 1 20.41 -21.23 -6.48
C MET A 1 18.97 -21.73 -6.50
N VAL A 2 18.69 -22.92 -7.03
CA VAL A 2 17.35 -23.53 -6.99
C VAL A 2 17.24 -24.24 -5.64
N PRO A 3 16.20 -23.97 -4.81
CA PRO A 3 16.07 -24.63 -3.51
C PRO A 3 16.04 -26.15 -3.70
N SER A 4 16.77 -26.89 -2.85
CA SER A 4 16.74 -28.35 -2.86
C SER A 4 15.32 -28.83 -2.51
N THR A 5 14.86 -29.83 -3.25
CA THR A 5 13.46 -30.26 -3.42
C THR A 5 12.86 -31.06 -2.28
N ASN A 6 13.46 -31.11 -1.09
CA ASN A 6 13.03 -32.08 -0.08
C ASN A 6 11.85 -31.61 0.78
N GLU A 7 11.59 -30.30 0.88
CA GLU A 7 10.47 -29.77 1.66
C GLU A 7 9.85 -28.53 1.00
N ILE A 8 9.16 -28.72 -0.12
CA ILE A 8 8.36 -27.64 -0.71
C ILE A 8 6.95 -27.73 -0.13
N ILE A 9 6.59 -26.82 0.77
CA ILE A 9 5.33 -26.83 1.55
C ILE A 9 4.20 -26.03 0.87
N LEU A 10 4.46 -25.39 -0.28
CA LEU A 10 3.44 -24.64 -1.00
C LEU A 10 2.53 -25.58 -1.81
N SER A 11 1.23 -25.53 -1.54
CA SER A 11 0.21 -26.23 -2.32
C SER A 11 -0.42 -25.32 -3.38
N GLN A 12 -0.86 -25.91 -4.48
CA GLN A 12 -1.62 -25.23 -5.53
C GLN A 12 -2.91 -24.61 -4.97
N THR A 13 -3.60 -25.35 -4.11
CA THR A 13 -4.82 -24.91 -3.44
C THR A 13 -4.57 -23.66 -2.61
N ASN A 14 -3.59 -23.69 -1.69
CA ASN A 14 -3.28 -22.55 -0.83
C ASN A 14 -2.84 -21.34 -1.69
N THR A 15 -2.03 -21.58 -2.73
CA THR A 15 -1.58 -20.53 -3.64
C THR A 15 -2.74 -19.81 -4.32
N ALA A 16 -3.78 -20.55 -4.75
CA ALA A 16 -4.98 -19.96 -5.33
C ALA A 16 -5.87 -19.27 -4.29
N GLU A 17 -6.04 -19.89 -3.12
CA GLU A 17 -6.85 -19.37 -2.01
C GLU A 17 -6.31 -18.08 -1.42
N CYS A 18 -4.98 -17.90 -1.37
CA CYS A 18 -4.35 -16.64 -0.94
C CYS A 18 -4.85 -15.40 -1.71
N ILE A 19 -5.31 -15.58 -2.95
CA ILE A 19 -5.89 -14.50 -3.77
C ILE A 19 -7.39 -14.71 -4.04
N LYS A 20 -8.06 -15.50 -3.19
CA LYS A 20 -9.50 -15.82 -3.25
C LYS A 20 -9.93 -16.41 -4.61
N LYS A 21 -9.05 -17.20 -5.24
CA LYS A 21 -9.36 -17.91 -6.49
C LYS A 21 -9.56 -19.40 -6.21
N PRO A 22 -10.45 -20.08 -6.96
CA PRO A 22 -10.59 -21.52 -6.85
C PRO A 22 -9.36 -22.23 -7.42
N ASN A 23 -9.02 -23.42 -6.91
CA ASN A 23 -7.86 -24.20 -7.37
C ASN A 23 -7.83 -24.39 -8.90
N ARG A 24 -8.98 -24.53 -9.58
CA ARG A 24 -9.05 -24.62 -11.05
C ARG A 24 -8.30 -23.50 -11.79
N SER A 25 -8.24 -22.31 -11.20
CA SER A 25 -7.61 -21.13 -11.83
C SER A 25 -6.10 -21.30 -12.01
N ILE A 26 -5.43 -22.02 -11.11
CA ILE A 26 -3.99 -22.29 -11.24
C ILE A 26 -3.72 -23.39 -12.26
N ILE A 27 -4.65 -24.34 -12.39
CA ILE A 27 -4.64 -25.38 -13.43
C ILE A 27 -4.86 -24.75 -14.81
N GLU A 28 -5.77 -23.78 -14.93
CA GLU A 28 -5.98 -23.04 -16.18
C GLU A 28 -4.79 -22.16 -16.52
N PHE A 29 -4.23 -21.46 -15.52
CA PHE A 29 -3.02 -20.65 -15.69
C PHE A 29 -1.86 -21.48 -16.23
N SER A 30 -1.57 -22.63 -15.60
CA SER A 30 -0.47 -23.53 -16.00
C SER A 30 -0.65 -24.17 -17.38
N LYS A 31 -1.87 -24.24 -17.90
CA LYS A 31 -2.16 -24.65 -19.29
C LYS A 31 -2.00 -23.50 -20.31
N GLY A 32 -1.85 -22.26 -19.84
CA GLY A 32 -1.75 -21.08 -20.71
C GLY A 32 -0.44 -21.05 -21.50
N LYS A 33 -0.54 -20.91 -22.83
CA LYS A 33 0.61 -20.82 -23.76
C LYS A 33 1.60 -19.69 -23.42
N SER A 34 1.14 -18.64 -22.74
CA SER A 34 1.99 -17.51 -22.32
C SER A 34 3.08 -17.89 -21.32
N LEU A 35 2.98 -19.03 -20.63
CA LEU A 35 4.00 -19.49 -19.68
C LEU A 35 5.20 -20.17 -20.35
N GLU A 36 5.00 -20.77 -21.53
CA GLU A 36 6.09 -21.39 -22.29
C GLU A 36 7.14 -20.37 -22.72
N ALA A 37 6.75 -19.10 -22.86
CA ALA A 37 7.62 -18.00 -23.26
C ALA A 37 8.51 -17.45 -22.13
N ILE A 38 8.16 -17.63 -20.84
CA ILE A 38 8.85 -16.99 -19.68
C ILE A 38 10.10 -17.81 -19.23
N ALA A 39 10.82 -18.44 -20.16
CA ALA A 39 12.05 -19.21 -19.92
C ALA A 39 11.95 -20.44 -18.98
N PHE A 40 10.84 -20.65 -18.28
CA PHE A 40 10.54 -21.88 -17.57
C PHE A 40 9.96 -22.91 -18.56
N LYS A 41 10.82 -23.49 -19.42
CA LYS A 41 10.48 -24.55 -20.40
C LYS A 41 9.74 -25.77 -19.82
N ARG A 42 9.58 -25.85 -18.49
CA ARG A 42 8.85 -26.88 -17.77
C ARG A 42 8.07 -26.26 -16.61
N PHE A 43 6.97 -25.60 -16.90
CA PHE A 43 5.89 -25.46 -15.92
C PHE A 43 5.25 -26.85 -15.73
N ARG A 44 5.97 -27.78 -15.10
CA ARG A 44 5.41 -29.09 -14.73
C ARG A 44 4.59 -28.88 -13.46
N LEU A 45 3.29 -29.15 -13.56
CA LEU A 45 2.42 -29.24 -12.39
C LEU A 45 2.83 -30.43 -11.52
N SER A 46 2.96 -30.13 -10.23
CA SER A 46 3.05 -30.98 -9.03
C SER A 46 3.64 -32.40 -9.12
N LYS A 47 4.69 -32.62 -8.31
CA LYS A 47 4.88 -33.89 -7.62
C LYS A 47 3.88 -33.92 -6.46
N LYS A 48 3.09 -34.99 -6.32
CA LYS A 48 2.26 -35.17 -5.13
C LYS A 48 3.16 -35.44 -3.93
N GLN A 49 2.95 -34.71 -2.85
CA GLN A 49 3.71 -34.90 -1.61
C GLN A 49 2.74 -35.28 -0.48
N LYS A 50 3.09 -36.32 0.26
CA LYS A 50 2.40 -36.66 1.51
C LYS A 50 2.96 -35.74 2.59
N VAL A 51 2.06 -35.00 3.25
CA VAL A 51 2.41 -34.14 4.39
C VAL A 51 1.96 -34.85 5.66
N GLU A 52 2.78 -34.82 6.69
CA GLU A 52 2.45 -35.37 8.00
C GLU A 52 1.18 -34.70 8.55
N GLY A 53 0.26 -35.50 9.11
CA GLY A 53 -1.05 -35.02 9.55
C GLY A 53 -2.12 -34.86 8.46
N SER A 54 -1.78 -34.98 7.17
CA SER A 54 -2.77 -34.98 6.09
C SER A 54 -3.14 -36.39 5.63
N ASN A 55 -4.45 -36.66 5.54
CA ASN A 55 -4.98 -37.89 4.97
C ASN A 55 -4.88 -37.94 3.42
N LYS A 56 -4.58 -36.80 2.77
CA LYS A 56 -4.50 -36.69 1.31
C LYS A 56 -3.18 -36.03 0.88
N PRO A 57 -2.53 -36.54 -0.18
CA PRO A 57 -1.35 -35.88 -0.71
C PRO A 57 -1.72 -34.51 -1.30
N ILE A 58 -0.83 -33.52 -1.13
CA ILE A 58 -1.00 -32.18 -1.68
C ILE A 58 -0.37 -32.08 -3.06
N ASP A 59 -0.97 -31.25 -3.92
CA ASP A 59 -0.39 -30.85 -5.19
C ASP A 59 0.60 -29.71 -4.94
N VAL A 60 1.88 -30.04 -4.92
CA VAL A 60 2.96 -29.10 -4.64
C VAL A 60 3.17 -28.13 -5.80
N ILE A 61 3.49 -26.88 -5.48
CA ILE A 61 3.88 -25.86 -6.45
C ILE A 61 5.17 -25.17 -5.99
N LEU A 62 6.05 -24.89 -6.95
CA LEU A 62 7.29 -24.18 -6.64
C LEU A 62 7.01 -22.70 -6.31
N PRO A 63 7.76 -22.08 -5.38
CA PRO A 63 7.58 -20.66 -5.07
C PRO A 63 7.60 -19.74 -6.29
N GLN A 64 8.48 -20.01 -7.27
CA GLN A 64 8.56 -19.24 -8.51
C GLN A 64 7.29 -19.35 -9.35
N GLN A 65 6.66 -20.53 -9.36
CA GLN A 65 5.40 -20.77 -10.07
C GLN A 65 4.25 -20.03 -9.38
N SER A 66 4.19 -20.07 -8.03
CA SER A 66 3.23 -19.29 -7.24
C SER A 66 3.38 -17.78 -7.49
N PHE A 67 4.61 -17.28 -7.49
CA PHE A 67 4.88 -15.87 -7.76
C PHE A 67 4.42 -15.44 -9.17
N LEU A 68 4.71 -16.25 -10.20
CA LEU A 68 4.27 -15.97 -11.57
C LEU A 68 2.74 -15.97 -11.68
N TYR A 69 2.07 -16.89 -10.98
CA TYR A 69 0.61 -16.97 -10.92
C TYR A 69 0.01 -15.73 -10.25
N TRP A 70 0.55 -15.28 -9.12
CA TRP A 70 0.09 -14.04 -8.47
C TRP A 70 0.39 -12.81 -9.34
N ASN A 71 1.55 -12.75 -9.99
CA ASN A 71 1.89 -11.65 -10.91
C ASN A 71 0.91 -11.58 -12.11
N TYR A 72 0.50 -12.74 -12.65
CA TYR A 72 -0.51 -12.82 -13.71
C TYR A 72 -1.84 -12.18 -13.30
N TRP A 73 -2.26 -12.35 -12.05
CA TRP A 73 -3.47 -11.72 -11.51
C TRP A 73 -3.27 -10.27 -11.08
N ASN A 74 -2.09 -9.89 -10.61
CA ASN A 74 -1.69 -8.50 -10.38
C ASN A 74 -1.85 -7.69 -11.68
N ARG A 75 -1.34 -8.18 -12.82
CA ARG A 75 -1.51 -7.54 -14.13
C ARG A 75 -2.96 -7.39 -14.59
N ARG A 76 -3.90 -8.07 -13.93
CA ARG A 76 -5.35 -7.98 -14.17
C ARG A 76 -6.09 -7.18 -13.10
N GLY A 77 -5.35 -6.49 -12.23
CA GLY A 77 -5.92 -5.61 -11.22
C GLY A 77 -6.55 -6.34 -10.01
N LEU A 78 -6.22 -7.61 -9.77
CA LEU A 78 -6.75 -8.30 -8.59
C LEU A 78 -6.04 -7.83 -7.32
N GLU A 79 -6.73 -7.08 -6.47
CA GLU A 79 -6.15 -6.46 -5.26
C GLU A 79 -5.40 -7.43 -4.35
N ASP A 80 -5.95 -8.61 -4.07
CA ASP A 80 -5.30 -9.58 -3.20
C ASP A 80 -3.99 -10.10 -3.81
N ALA A 81 -3.91 -10.21 -5.13
CA ALA A 81 -2.67 -10.57 -5.83
C ALA A 81 -1.66 -9.41 -5.82
N ILE A 82 -2.12 -8.17 -5.95
CA ILE A 82 -1.27 -6.97 -5.83
C ILE A 82 -0.61 -6.96 -4.44
N LYS A 83 -1.41 -7.13 -3.37
CA LYS A 83 -0.94 -7.14 -1.98
C LYS A 83 0.14 -8.20 -1.76
N ILE A 84 -0.08 -9.43 -2.23
CA ILE A 84 0.90 -10.51 -2.06
C ILE A 84 2.18 -10.26 -2.85
N VAL A 85 2.08 -9.81 -4.11
CA VAL A 85 3.28 -9.53 -4.92
C VAL A 85 4.13 -8.43 -4.30
N ILE A 86 3.49 -7.36 -3.80
CA ILE A 86 4.18 -6.29 -3.06
C ILE A 86 4.82 -6.83 -1.79
N ALA A 87 4.10 -7.62 -0.99
CA ALA A 87 4.60 -8.20 0.24
C ALA A 87 5.84 -9.08 -0.01
N CYS A 88 5.82 -9.94 -1.04
CA CYS A 88 6.99 -10.73 -1.44
C CYS A 88 8.18 -9.84 -1.85
N GLY A 89 7.91 -8.72 -2.53
CA GLY A 89 8.94 -7.76 -2.91
C GLY A 89 9.58 -7.10 -1.68
N ILE A 90 8.76 -6.61 -0.75
CA ILE A 90 9.20 -6.01 0.51
C ILE A 90 10.04 -7.02 1.31
N ASP A 91 9.52 -8.23 1.53
CA ASP A 91 10.23 -9.27 2.29
C ASP A 91 11.59 -9.60 1.66
N SER A 92 11.64 -9.74 0.33
CA SER A 92 12.90 -10.02 -0.36
C SER A 92 13.92 -8.88 -0.23
N ILE A 93 13.48 -7.62 -0.29
CA ILE A 93 14.35 -6.44 -0.11
C ILE A 93 14.85 -6.37 1.33
N VAL A 94 13.97 -6.52 2.31
CA VAL A 94 14.31 -6.48 3.75
C VAL A 94 15.30 -7.58 4.10
N SER A 95 15.03 -8.83 3.73
CA SER A 95 15.94 -9.95 4.00
C SER A 95 17.32 -9.75 3.37
N ARG A 96 17.40 -9.25 2.12
CA ARG A 96 18.69 -8.95 1.48
C ARG A 96 19.43 -7.80 2.15
N SER A 97 18.70 -6.79 2.62
CA SER A 97 19.27 -5.65 3.33
C SER A 97 19.88 -6.11 4.65
N TYR A 98 19.15 -6.88 5.44
CA TYR A 98 19.65 -7.42 6.71
C TYR A 98 20.88 -8.30 6.51
N GLN A 99 20.87 -9.17 5.50
CA GLN A 99 22.05 -9.95 5.15
C GLN A 99 23.24 -9.07 4.76
N ALA A 100 23.02 -8.01 3.98
CA ALA A 100 24.08 -7.08 3.56
C ALA A 100 24.65 -6.28 4.74
N PHE A 101 23.83 -5.96 5.75
CA PHE A 101 24.25 -5.26 6.96
C PHE A 101 24.71 -6.19 8.10
N GLY A 102 24.70 -7.51 7.89
CA GLY A 102 25.08 -8.48 8.92
C GLY A 102 24.11 -8.55 10.10
N LEU A 103 22.86 -8.16 9.90
CA LEU A 103 21.81 -8.20 10.92
C LEU A 103 21.20 -9.61 10.97
N ASN A 104 21.31 -10.27 12.12
CA ASN A 104 20.72 -11.58 12.38
C ASN A 104 19.43 -11.41 13.19
N LEU A 105 18.36 -11.00 12.51
CA LEU A 105 17.04 -10.90 13.12
C LEU A 105 16.32 -12.24 13.01
N THR A 106 15.59 -12.59 14.07
CA THR A 106 14.61 -13.68 14.02
C THR A 106 13.45 -13.30 13.09
N LEU A 107 12.70 -14.31 12.63
CA LEU A 107 11.50 -14.07 11.81
C LEU A 107 10.47 -13.20 12.55
N GLU A 108 10.33 -13.40 13.87
CA GLU A 108 9.39 -12.65 14.71
C GLU A 108 9.77 -11.18 14.83
N GLU A 109 11.04 -10.88 15.06
CA GLU A 109 11.55 -9.49 15.12
C GLU A 109 11.40 -8.80 13.76
N ARG A 110 11.72 -9.50 12.67
CA ARG A 110 11.53 -8.97 11.32
C ARG A 110 10.06 -8.64 11.05
N ASP A 111 9.15 -9.55 11.38
CA ASP A 111 7.72 -9.38 11.13
C ASP A 111 7.12 -8.29 12.06
N ALA A 112 7.68 -8.09 13.26
CA ALA A 112 7.35 -6.96 14.13
C ALA A 112 7.77 -5.62 13.50
N LEU A 113 9.01 -5.51 13.02
CA LEU A 113 9.52 -4.29 12.36
C LEU A 113 8.75 -3.96 11.08
N ILE A 114 8.35 -4.96 10.30
CA ILE A 114 7.54 -4.73 9.10
C ILE A 114 6.16 -4.17 9.47
N ARG A 115 5.54 -4.66 10.56
CA ARG A 115 4.26 -4.13 11.05
C ARG A 115 4.40 -2.70 11.56
N GLU A 116 5.41 -2.43 12.37
CA GLU A 116 5.68 -1.09 12.90
C GLU A 116 5.90 -0.09 11.76
N ASN A 117 6.72 -0.42 10.76
CA ASN A 117 6.94 0.44 9.60
C ASN A 117 5.66 0.71 8.80
N ALA A 118 4.77 -0.29 8.68
CA ALA A 118 3.49 -0.11 8.01
C ALA A 118 2.57 0.86 8.80
N GLU A 119 2.56 0.78 10.13
CA GLU A 119 1.81 1.70 10.99
C GLU A 119 2.35 3.12 10.90
N LEU A 120 3.68 3.30 10.92
CA LEU A 120 4.32 4.61 10.75
C LEU A 120 4.00 5.24 9.40
N LEU A 121 4.01 4.46 8.32
CA LEU A 121 3.62 4.94 6.99
C LEU A 121 2.16 5.40 6.95
N TYR A 122 1.26 4.65 7.58
CA TYR A 122 -0.15 5.04 7.68
C TYR A 122 -0.32 6.36 8.46
N GLN A 123 0.36 6.49 9.61
CA GLN A 123 0.34 7.72 10.40
C GLN A 123 0.88 8.91 9.62
N ALA A 124 2.00 8.75 8.90
CA ALA A 124 2.59 9.81 8.09
C ALA A 124 1.65 10.26 6.95
N GLN A 125 0.96 9.33 6.29
CA GLN A 125 -0.05 9.65 5.27
C GLN A 125 -1.24 10.41 5.85
N ARG A 126 -1.72 9.98 7.02
CA ARG A 126 -2.79 10.67 7.74
C ARG A 126 -2.39 12.09 8.12
N LEU A 127 -1.22 12.27 8.74
CA LEU A 127 -0.70 13.59 9.10
C LEU A 127 -0.52 14.49 7.87
N LYS A 128 -0.08 13.95 6.74
CA LYS A 128 0.02 14.71 5.48
C LYS A 128 -1.35 15.20 5.00
N LYS A 129 -2.38 14.36 5.12
CA LYS A 129 -3.76 14.75 4.79
C LYS A 129 -4.27 15.81 5.76
N ASP A 130 -4.06 15.62 7.05
CA ASP A 130 -4.50 16.56 8.09
C ASP A 130 -3.81 17.91 7.93
N HIS A 131 -2.51 17.93 7.61
CA HIS A 131 -1.77 19.14 7.28
C HIS A 131 -2.32 19.84 6.02
N TYR A 132 -2.68 19.08 5.00
CA TYR A 132 -3.27 19.64 3.78
C TYR A 132 -4.61 20.34 4.10
N LEU A 133 -5.48 19.68 4.86
CA LEU A 133 -6.76 20.24 5.28
C LEU A 133 -6.57 21.46 6.20
N ALA A 134 -5.62 21.41 7.14
CA ALA A 134 -5.30 22.55 8.00
C ALA A 134 -4.78 23.74 7.17
N LYS A 135 -3.99 23.49 6.13
CA LYS A 135 -3.52 24.54 5.22
C LYS A 135 -4.67 25.19 4.45
N GLU A 136 -5.63 24.40 3.96
CA GLU A 136 -6.83 24.95 3.30
C GLU A 136 -7.70 25.76 4.28
N ALA A 137 -7.95 25.22 5.47
CA ALA A 137 -8.73 25.89 6.51
C ALA A 137 -8.06 27.17 7.04
N LEU A 138 -6.73 27.24 7.05
CA LEU A 138 -5.98 28.46 7.38
C LEU A 138 -5.91 29.46 6.22
N ALA A 139 -6.06 29.01 4.97
CA ALA A 139 -6.13 29.91 3.82
C ALA A 139 -7.50 30.61 3.70
N GLU A 140 -8.59 30.03 4.23
CA GLU A 140 -9.91 30.66 4.26
C GLU A 140 -9.95 31.99 5.04
N PRO A 141 -9.37 32.10 6.26
CA PRO A 141 -9.19 33.36 6.97
C PRO A 141 -8.43 34.41 6.17
N ASP A 142 -7.30 34.05 5.55
CA ASP A 142 -6.49 35.01 4.77
C ASP A 142 -7.28 35.55 3.56
N ILE A 143 -8.07 34.70 2.88
CA ILE A 143 -8.94 35.12 1.77
C ILE A 143 -10.07 36.04 2.28
N LEU A 144 -10.67 35.71 3.42
CA LEU A 144 -11.72 36.53 4.03
C LEU A 144 -11.19 37.89 4.49
N ASP A 145 -9.96 37.95 5.01
CA ASP A 145 -9.31 39.19 5.42
C ASP A 145 -8.98 40.08 4.22
N ASP A 146 -8.45 39.50 3.14
CA ASP A 146 -8.22 40.22 1.87
C ASP A 146 -9.52 40.73 1.25
N GLU A 147 -10.59 39.93 1.27
CA GLU A 147 -11.89 40.30 0.72
C GLU A 147 -12.59 41.37 1.58
N ASN A 148 -12.51 41.25 2.91
CA ASN A 148 -12.98 42.27 3.84
C ASN A 148 -12.21 43.57 3.67
N TRP A 149 -10.88 43.50 3.49
CA TRP A 149 -10.05 44.66 3.21
C TRP A 149 -10.48 45.35 1.91
N ARG A 150 -10.69 44.58 0.83
CA ARG A 150 -11.16 45.10 -0.46
C ARG A 150 -12.53 45.78 -0.34
N LEU A 151 -13.47 45.16 0.37
CA LEU A 151 -14.80 45.73 0.58
C LEU A 151 -14.75 47.03 1.40
N ARG A 152 -13.89 47.12 2.42
CA ARG A 152 -13.66 48.36 3.18
C ARG A 152 -13.15 49.48 2.26
N GLN A 153 -12.20 49.18 1.37
CA GLN A 153 -11.69 50.17 0.42
C GLN A 153 -12.80 50.66 -0.52
N GLN A 154 -13.61 49.76 -1.07
CA GLN A 154 -14.75 50.14 -1.94
C GLN A 154 -15.76 51.04 -1.23
N ILE A 155 -16.09 50.74 0.03
CA ILE A 155 -17.00 51.59 0.84
C ILE A 155 -16.42 53.00 1.00
N ARG A 156 -15.12 53.12 1.27
CA ARG A 156 -14.42 54.42 1.40
C ARG A 156 -14.37 55.19 0.08
N GLU A 157 -14.10 54.51 -1.03
CA GLU A 157 -14.09 55.11 -2.38
C GLU A 157 -15.47 55.66 -2.77
N MET A 158 -16.56 55.00 -2.33
CA MET A 158 -17.93 55.49 -2.50
C MET A 158 -18.32 56.62 -1.51
N GLY A 159 -17.38 57.07 -0.67
CA GLY A 159 -17.60 58.13 0.32
C GLY A 159 -18.31 57.67 1.59
N GLY A 160 -18.45 56.36 1.81
CA GLY A 160 -18.99 55.76 3.02
C GLY A 160 -17.92 55.48 4.08
N VAL A 161 -18.36 55.15 5.29
CA VAL A 161 -17.50 54.69 6.39
C VAL A 161 -17.83 53.22 6.66
N PRO A 162 -16.86 52.30 6.73
CA PRO A 162 -17.09 50.91 7.13
C PRO A 162 -17.83 50.78 8.46
N TYR A 163 -18.75 49.81 8.57
CA TYR A 163 -19.70 49.71 9.69
C TYR A 163 -19.03 49.52 11.06
N ASP A 164 -17.94 48.76 11.11
CA ASP A 164 -17.15 48.53 12.32
C ASP A 164 -16.47 49.83 12.83
N GLU A 165 -16.07 50.71 11.92
CA GLU A 165 -15.55 52.04 12.24
C GLU A 165 -16.65 53.00 12.73
N GLN A 166 -17.90 52.80 12.31
CA GLN A 166 -19.05 53.61 12.77
C GLN A 166 -19.46 53.31 14.22
N ILE A 167 -19.28 52.06 14.67
CA ILE A 167 -19.63 51.63 16.04
C ILE A 167 -18.49 51.82 17.05
N GLY A 168 -17.41 52.53 16.66
CA GLY A 168 -16.30 52.87 17.55
C GLY A 168 -15.32 51.71 17.80
N TYR A 169 -15.33 50.68 16.95
CA TYR A 169 -14.37 49.59 17.05
C TYR A 169 -13.08 49.97 16.33
N THR A 170 -12.15 50.60 17.04
CA THR A 170 -10.77 50.76 16.55
C THR A 170 -9.97 49.54 16.97
N SER A 171 -10.10 48.43 16.23
CA SER A 171 -9.08 47.40 16.34
C SER A 171 -7.77 47.99 15.83
N ASN A 172 -6.82 48.24 16.74
CA ASN A 172 -5.46 48.64 16.38
C ASN A 172 -4.64 47.46 15.83
N ASN A 173 -5.27 46.29 15.66
CA ASN A 173 -4.62 45.08 15.18
C ASN A 173 -5.53 44.37 14.15
N PRO A 174 -5.18 44.37 12.85
CA PRO A 174 -6.07 43.87 11.80
C PRO A 174 -6.42 42.36 11.89
N ASN A 175 -5.85 41.61 12.85
CA ASN A 175 -5.92 40.15 12.93
C ASN A 175 -6.50 39.59 14.24
N GLU A 176 -7.33 40.32 14.98
CA GLU A 176 -8.09 39.71 16.09
C GLU A 176 -9.43 39.15 15.58
N PRO A 177 -9.68 37.83 15.70
CA PRO A 177 -10.97 37.24 15.38
C PRO A 177 -12.00 37.52 16.49
N PHE A 178 -13.28 37.51 16.12
CA PHE A 178 -14.42 37.61 17.05
C PHE A 178 -14.40 36.55 18.16
#